data_AF-A0AAW2UG60-F1
#
_entry.id   AF-A0AAW2UG60-F1
#
_cell.length_a   1.000
_cell.length_b   1.000
_cell.length_c   1.000
_cell.angle_alpha   90.00
_cell.angle_beta   90.00
_cell.angle_gamma   90.00
#
_symmetry.space_group_name_H-M   'P 1'
#
loop_
_entity.id
_entity.type
_entity.pdbx_description
1 polymer ?
#
loop_
_entity_poly.entity_id
_entity_poly.type
_entity_poly.pdbx_seq_one_letter_code
_entity_poly.pdbx_strand_id
1 'polypeptide(L)' 'MDEVLRVVDSLQKASHHKIATPANWKPGDAVLISPSVSNQEAQQMFPQGYKTAHLPSNKDYLRFTDLHDHQH' A
#
# COMPACT_ATOMS: atom_id res chain seq x y z
N MET A 1 4.74 -6.78 -29.57
CA MET A 1 5.69 -5.79 -29.05
C MET A 1 5.06 -5.14 -27.82
N ASP A 2 4.77 -5.94 -26.79
CA ASP A 2 3.95 -5.58 -25.61
C ASP A 2 4.68 -5.85 -24.28
N GLU A 3 5.79 -6.59 -24.34
CA GLU A 3 6.49 -7.04 -23.13
C GLU A 3 7.36 -5.95 -22.51
N VAL A 4 7.84 -4.98 -23.31
CA VAL A 4 8.60 -3.85 -22.80
C VAL A 4 7.71 -2.95 -21.94
N LEU A 5 6.46 -2.69 -22.33
CA LEU A 5 5.50 -1.92 -21.54
C LEU A 5 5.05 -2.68 -20.27
N ARG A 6 4.86 -4.00 -20.35
CA ARG A 6 4.51 -4.82 -19.17
C ARG A 6 5.65 -4.87 -18.14
N VAL A 7 6.89 -4.98 -18.58
CA VAL A 7 8.05 -5.03 -17.67
C VAL A 7 8.31 -3.65 -17.04
N VAL A 8 8.11 -2.55 -17.77
CA VAL A 8 8.18 -1.20 -17.21
C VAL A 8 7.05 -0.94 -16.21
N ASP A 9 5.82 -1.40 -16.46
CA ASP A 9 4.69 -1.28 -15.52
C ASP A 9 4.90 -2.13 -14.25
N SER A 10 5.50 -3.31 -14.38
CA SER A 10 5.86 -4.16 -13.23
C SER A 10 6.97 -3.53 -12.37
N LEU A 11 7.97 -2.91 -13.02
CA LEU A 11 9.07 -2.20 -12.34
C LEU A 11 8.60 -0.86 -11.74
N GLN A 12 7.63 -0.18 -12.35
CA GLN A 12 6.98 1.00 -11.77
C GLN A 12 6.09 0.64 -10.56
N LYS A 13 5.32 -0.46 -10.63
CA LYS A 13 4.48 -0.98 -9.53
C LYS A 13 5.30 -1.45 -8.33
N ALA A 14 6.47 -2.06 -8.56
CA ALA A 14 7.34 -2.49 -7.46
C ALA A 14 8.04 -1.34 -6.70
N SER A 15 8.13 -0.14 -7.28
CA SER A 15 8.94 0.97 -6.73
C SER A 15 8.14 2.18 -6.22
N HIS A 16 6.83 2.28 -6.48
CA HIS A 16 6.03 3.49 -6.18
C HIS A 16 5.17 3.42 -4.91
N HIS A 17 4.84 2.24 -4.40
CA HIS A 17 3.84 2.13 -3.35
C HIS A 17 4.52 2.17 -1.99
N LYS A 18 4.41 3.30 -1.30
CA LYS A 18 4.83 3.54 0.09
C LYS A 18 4.09 2.59 1.07
N ILE A 19 4.26 1.28 0.89
CA ILE A 19 3.63 0.18 1.61
C ILE A 19 4.69 -0.87 1.98
N ALA A 20 4.40 -1.69 2.98
CA ALA A 20 5.21 -2.82 3.41
C ALA A 20 4.30 -4.02 3.67
N THR A 21 4.76 -5.22 3.32
CA THR A 21 4.04 -6.47 3.64
C THR A 21 4.38 -6.90 5.07
N PRO A 22 3.39 -7.14 5.94
CA PRO A 22 3.63 -7.64 7.29
C PRO A 22 4.18 -9.08 7.28
N ALA A 23 4.73 -9.53 8.42
CA ALA A 23 5.21 -10.90 8.55
C ALA A 23 4.05 -11.89 8.31
N ASN A 24 4.25 -12.84 7.37
CA ASN A 24 3.27 -13.83 6.88
C ASN A 24 2.20 -13.35 5.89
N TRP A 25 2.39 -12.21 5.22
CA TRP A 25 1.49 -11.75 4.16
C TRP A 25 1.34 -12.76 3.01
N LYS A 26 0.10 -12.94 2.51
CA LYS A 26 -0.22 -13.65 1.26
C LYS A 26 -0.88 -12.72 0.25
N PRO A 27 -0.79 -13.02 -1.06
CA PRO A 27 -1.52 -12.29 -2.08
C PRO A 27 -3.03 -12.22 -1.75
N GLY A 28 -3.56 -10.99 -1.66
CA GLY A 28 -4.93 -10.72 -1.24
C GLY A 28 -5.09 -10.25 0.22
N ASP A 29 -4.05 -10.37 1.05
CA ASP A 29 -4.04 -9.82 2.41
C ASP A 29 -3.74 -8.31 2.40
N ALA A 30 -4.15 -7.62 3.47
CA ALA A 30 -3.86 -6.20 3.66
C ALA A 30 -2.35 -5.91 3.75
N VAL A 31 -1.93 -4.78 3.20
CA VAL A 31 -0.56 -4.27 3.30
C VAL A 31 -0.49 -3.12 4.28
N LEU A 32 0.68 -2.92 4.87
CA LEU A 32 0.95 -1.79 5.76
C LEU A 32 1.30 -0.54 4.94
N ILE A 33 0.72 0.61 5.22
CA ILE A 33 1.15 1.90 4.67
C ILE A 33 2.40 2.36 5.43
N SER A 34 3.43 2.77 4.69
CA SER A 34 4.68 3.25 5.25
C SER A 34 4.44 4.39 6.26
N PRO A 35 5.10 4.38 7.42
CA PRO A 35 5.05 5.49 8.39
C PRO A 35 5.43 6.86 7.81
N SER A 36 6.19 6.88 6.71
CA SER A 36 6.61 8.11 6.02
C SER A 36 5.48 8.81 5.24
N VAL A 37 4.34 8.14 5.04
CA VAL A 37 3.19 8.67 4.29
C VAL A 37 2.37 9.56 5.21
N SER A 38 2.11 10.81 4.83
CA SER A 38 1.18 11.66 5.58
C SER A 38 -0.26 11.18 5.44
N ASN A 39 -1.17 11.60 6.32
CA ASN A 39 -2.58 11.20 6.22
C ASN A 39 -3.25 11.70 4.93
N GLN A 40 -2.87 12.90 4.46
CA GLN A 40 -3.37 13.45 3.20
C GLN A 40 -2.94 12.60 2.01
N GLU A 41 -1.65 12.25 1.95
CA GLU A 41 -1.14 11.36 0.89
C GLU A 41 -1.81 9.98 0.97
N ALA A 42 -2.01 9.43 2.17
CA ALA A 42 -2.67 8.14 2.33
C ALA A 42 -4.12 8.16 1.83
N GLN A 43 -4.87 9.25 2.06
CA GLN A 43 -6.23 9.41 1.54
C GLN A 43 -6.25 9.53 0.01
N GLN A 44 -5.26 10.20 -0.59
CA GLN A 44 -5.13 10.32 -2.04
C GLN A 44 -4.69 8.99 -2.69
N MET A 45 -3.77 8.27 -2.06
CA MET A 45 -3.23 7.01 -2.56
C MET A 45 -4.20 5.84 -2.36
N PHE A 46 -4.99 5.87 -1.29
CA PHE A 46 -5.93 4.81 -0.91
C PHE A 46 -7.33 5.40 -0.71
N PRO A 47 -8.00 5.83 -1.81
CA PRO A 47 -9.35 6.41 -1.75
C PRO A 47 -10.40 5.41 -1.25
N GLN A 48 -10.15 4.10 -1.37
CA GLN A 48 -10.95 3.03 -0.77
C GLN A 48 -10.89 3.02 0.77
N GLY A 49 -9.94 3.76 1.35
CA GLY A 49 -9.72 3.86 2.79
C GLY A 49 -8.60 2.95 3.29
N TYR A 50 -8.25 3.19 4.55
CA TYR A 50 -7.26 2.42 5.30
C TYR A 50 -7.64 2.38 6.78
N LYS A 51 -7.14 1.37 7.50
CA LYS A 51 -7.40 1.15 8.93
C LYS A 51 -6.14 1.44 9.74
N THR A 52 -6.24 2.33 10.71
CA THR A 52 -5.15 2.57 11.69
C THR A 52 -5.33 1.66 12.88
N ALA A 53 -4.30 0.88 13.22
CA ALA A 53 -4.28 0.07 14.43
C ALA A 53 -3.90 0.92 15.64
N HIS A 54 -4.69 0.84 16.70
CA HIS A 54 -4.39 1.53 17.96
C HIS A 54 -3.27 0.80 18.71
N LEU A 55 -2.23 1.54 19.07
CA LEU A 55 -1.07 1.03 19.81
C LEU A 55 -1.01 1.68 21.20
N PRO A 56 -0.55 0.96 22.24
CA PRO A 56 -0.37 1.53 23.60
C PRO A 56 0.54 2.77 23.64
N SER A 57 1.38 2.95 22.62
CA SER A 57 2.25 4.12 22.48
C SER A 57 1.54 5.38 21.97
N ASN A 58 0.22 5.34 21.68
CA ASN A 58 -0.56 6.42 21.06
C ASN A 58 0.08 6.96 19.76
N LYS A 59 0.66 6.08 18.95
CA LYS A 59 1.28 6.45 17.67
C LYS A 59 0.51 5.81 16.51
N ASP A 60 0.10 6.64 15.55
CA ASP A 60 -0.83 6.25 14.47
C ASP A 60 -0.12 5.87 13.16
N TYR A 61 1.07 5.29 13.25
CA TYR A 61 1.85 4.91 12.06
C TYR A 61 1.47 3.54 11.48
N LEU A 62 0.81 2.69 12.27
CA LEU A 62 0.47 1.32 11.87
C LEU A 62 -0.87 1.33 11.12
N ARG A 63 -0.82 1.59 9.81
CA ARG A 63 -1.99 1.72 8.95
C ARG A 63 -2.02 0.58 7.95
N PHE A 64 -3.17 -0.08 7.78
CA PHE A 64 -3.37 -1.18 6.84
C PHE A 64 -4.35 -0.77 5.75
N THR A 65 -4.09 -1.16 4.51
CA THR A 65 -5.00 -0.95 3.39
C THR A 65 -5.09 -2.20 2.54
N ASP A 66 -6.26 -2.44 1.98
CA ASP A 66 -6.48 -3.54 1.06
C ASP A 66 -6.09 -3.07 -0.33
N LEU A 67 -5.12 -3.76 -0.94
CA LEU A 67 -4.83 -3.64 -2.37
C LEU A 67 -5.88 -4.43 -3.13
N HIS A 68 -7.13 -3.96 -3.15
CA HIS A 68 -8.02 -4.37 -4.23
C HIS A 68 -7.45 -3.71 -5.47
N ASP A 69 -6.87 -4.53 -6.34
CA ASP A 69 -6.36 -4.14 -7.65
C ASP A 69 -7.48 -3.36 -8.35
N HIS A 70 -7.39 -2.04 -8.37
CA HIS A 70 -8.19 -1.22 -9.25
C HIS A 70 -7.59 -1.41 -10.66
N GLN A 71 -7.75 -2.60 -11.22
CA GLN A 71 -7.69 -2.80 -12.65
C GLN A 71 -8.95 -2.18 -13.25
N HIS A 72 -8.83 -0.95 -13.76
CA HIS A 72 -9.51 -0.60 -15.00
C HIS A 72 -8.52 -0.80 -16.14
#